data_AF-A0A257M869-F1
#
_entry.id   AF-A0A257M869-F1
#
_cell.length_a   1.000
_cell.length_b   1.000
_cell.length_c   1.000
_cell.angle_alpha   90.00
_cell.angle_beta   90.00
_cell.angle_gamma   90.00
#
_symmetry.space_group_name_H-M   'P 1'
#
loop_
_entity.id
_entity.type
_entity.pdbx_description
1 polymer ?
#
loop_
_entity_poly.entity_id
_entity_poly.type
_entity_poly.pdbx_seq_one_letter_code
_entity_poly.pdbx_strand_id
1 'polypeptide(L)'
;EDQGLAAALTLLTKMGKADFQRVLFLRTGRNYCTQATQQGVVQSMQAEYAGWVPSVESAYRVGSVVVHDIVAQWDAVYAKGVTGK
;
A
#
# COMPACT_ATOMS: atom_id res chain seq x y z
N GLU A 1 -3.59 -0.69 -11.28
CA GLU A 1 -4.23 0.14 -10.24
C GLU A 1 -3.39 1.38 -9.95
N ASP A 2 -2.19 1.22 -9.37
CA ASP A 2 -1.37 2.35 -8.89
C ASP A 2 -0.98 3.36 -9.97
N GLN A 3 -0.71 2.91 -11.19
CA GLN A 3 -0.41 3.79 -12.33
C GLN A 3 -1.56 4.76 -12.66
N GLY A 4 -2.81 4.29 -12.54
CA GLY A 4 -3.98 5.12 -12.75
C GLY A 4 -4.15 6.16 -11.63
N LEU A 5 -3.93 5.76 -10.38
CA LEU A 5 -3.94 6.69 -9.24
C LEU A 5 -2.81 7.72 -9.37
N ALA A 6 -1.61 7.28 -9.75
CA ALA A 6 -0.46 8.14 -9.97
C ALA A 6 -0.72 9.17 -11.08
N ALA A 7 -1.31 8.74 -12.19
CA ALA A 7 -1.71 9.64 -13.28
C ALA A 7 -2.75 10.68 -12.81
N ALA A 8 -3.77 10.25 -12.07
CA ALA A 8 -4.80 11.14 -11.53
C ALA A 8 -4.22 12.17 -10.54
N LEU A 9 -3.39 11.72 -9.59
CA LEU A 9 -2.72 12.59 -8.62
C LEU A 9 -1.74 13.56 -9.28
N THR A 10 -1.10 13.16 -10.37
CA THR A 10 -0.24 14.05 -11.17
C THR A 10 -1.05 15.18 -11.80
N LEU A 11 -2.23 14.88 -12.37
CA LEU A 11 -3.13 15.90 -12.92
C LEU A 11 -3.64 16.85 -11.84
N LEU A 12 -4.06 16.32 -10.68
CA LEU A 12 -4.48 17.14 -9.54
C LEU A 12 -3.35 18.04 -9.03
N THR A 13 -2.11 17.57 -9.07
CA THR A 13 -0.94 18.37 -8.70
C THR A 13 -0.74 19.54 -9.66
N LYS A 14 -0.87 19.32 -10.97
CA LYS A 14 -0.83 20.39 -11.98
C LYS A 14 -1.93 21.44 -11.78
N MET A 15 -3.08 21.04 -11.22
CA MET A 15 -4.21 21.93 -10.92
C MET A 15 -4.10 22.60 -9.53
N GLY A 16 -3.02 22.33 -8.77
CA GLY A 16 -2.86 22.84 -7.41
C GLY A 16 -3.87 22.26 -6.41
N LYS A 17 -4.39 21.05 -6.66
CA LYS A 17 -5.39 20.37 -5.81
C LYS A 17 -4.80 19.22 -4.99
N ALA A 18 -3.57 18.80 -5.27
CA ALA A 18 -2.84 17.77 -4.54
C ALA A 18 -1.32 18.07 -4.61
N ASP A 19 -0.52 17.34 -3.84
CA ASP A 19 0.95 17.33 -3.98
C ASP A 19 1.46 15.91 -4.20
N PHE A 20 1.92 15.64 -5.42
CA PHE A 20 2.49 14.36 -5.80
C PHE A 20 3.76 13.98 -5.03
N GLN A 21 4.49 14.96 -4.47
CA GLN A 21 5.67 14.72 -3.62
C GLN A 21 5.31 14.19 -2.22
N ARG A 22 4.01 14.05 -1.90
CA ARG A 22 3.51 13.47 -0.65
C ARG A 22 2.69 12.21 -0.87
N VAL A 23 2.99 11.46 -1.92
CA VAL A 23 2.32 10.19 -2.24
C VAL A 23 3.22 9.02 -1.88
N LEU A 24 2.68 8.09 -1.09
CA LEU A 24 3.31 6.82 -0.77
C LEU A 24 2.34 5.69 -1.08
N PHE A 25 2.81 4.67 -1.81
CA PHE A 25 2.07 3.44 -2.08
C PHE A 25 2.63 2.31 -1.22
N LEU A 26 1.80 1.76 -0.33
CA LEU A 26 2.11 0.54 0.43
C LEU A 26 1.19 -0.57 -0.06
N ARG A 27 1.78 -1.67 -0.54
CA ARG A 27 1.02 -2.83 -1.03
C ARG A 27 1.43 -4.08 -0.29
N THR A 28 0.44 -4.89 0.07
CA THR A 28 0.66 -6.25 0.54
C THR A 28 0.08 -7.25 -0.45
N GLY A 29 0.78 -8.37 -0.58
CA GLY A 29 0.40 -9.43 -1.49
C GLY A 29 -0.48 -10.47 -0.81
N ARG A 30 -1.31 -11.10 -1.63
CA ARG A 30 -2.00 -12.36 -1.31
C ARG A 30 -1.91 -13.25 -2.54
N ASN A 31 -1.55 -14.51 -2.34
CA ASN A 31 -1.37 -15.46 -3.42
C ASN A 31 -2.62 -16.34 -3.57
N TYR A 32 -3.25 -16.29 -4.74
CA TYR A 32 -4.38 -17.15 -5.11
C TYR A 32 -3.99 -18.23 -6.12
N CYS A 33 -2.81 -18.09 -6.72
CA CYS A 33 -2.34 -18.95 -7.80
C CYS A 33 -1.65 -20.21 -7.26
N THR A 34 -1.33 -20.25 -5.98
CA THR A 34 -0.66 -21.38 -5.34
C THR A 34 -1.27 -21.66 -3.98
N GLN A 35 -1.51 -22.95 -3.71
CA GLN A 35 -1.96 -23.42 -2.41
C GLN A 35 -0.95 -23.10 -1.30
N ALA A 36 -1.45 -22.89 -0.09
CA ALA A 36 -0.60 -22.79 1.09
C ALA A 36 0.10 -24.14 1.38
N THR A 37 1.15 -24.11 2.19
CA THR A 37 1.82 -25.33 2.66
C THR A 37 0.81 -26.26 3.34
N GLN A 38 0.80 -27.54 2.96
CA GLN A 38 -0.15 -28.56 3.44
C GLN A 38 -1.62 -28.35 3.02
N GLN A 39 -1.93 -27.40 2.14
CA GLN A 39 -3.27 -27.25 1.57
C GLN A 39 -3.43 -28.08 0.30
N GLY A 40 -4.56 -28.77 0.13
CA GLY A 40 -4.88 -29.50 -1.10
C GLY A 40 -5.23 -28.57 -2.26
N VAL A 41 -4.94 -28.98 -3.50
CA VAL A 41 -5.18 -28.17 -4.72
C VAL A 41 -6.66 -27.82 -4.89
N VAL A 42 -7.57 -28.79 -4.78
CA VAL A 42 -9.02 -28.56 -4.90
C VAL A 42 -9.52 -27.59 -3.84
N GLN A 43 -9.07 -27.77 -2.60
CA GLN A 43 -9.39 -26.87 -1.49
C GLN A 43 -8.89 -25.45 -1.75
N SER A 44 -7.69 -25.30 -2.31
CA SER A 44 -7.13 -23.99 -2.68
C SER A 44 -7.92 -23.32 -3.80
N MET A 45 -8.36 -24.06 -4.82
CA MET A 45 -9.16 -23.51 -5.93
C MET A 45 -10.53 -23.02 -5.47
N GLN A 46 -11.10 -23.63 -4.44
CA GLN A 46 -12.39 -23.27 -3.86
C GLN A 46 -12.27 -22.26 -2.71
N ALA A 47 -11.05 -21.95 -2.25
CA ALA A 47 -10.84 -21.06 -1.12
C ALA A 47 -11.12 -19.61 -1.50
N GLU A 48 -12.34 -19.16 -1.20
CA GLU A 48 -12.69 -17.76 -1.31
C GLU A 48 -11.81 -16.94 -0.36
N TYR A 49 -11.30 -15.83 -0.87
CA TYR A 49 -10.40 -14.97 -0.14
C TYR A 49 -9.10 -15.61 0.40
N ALA A 50 -8.49 -16.56 -0.34
CA ALA A 50 -7.16 -17.07 -0.01
C ALA A 50 -6.14 -15.95 0.29
N GLY A 51 -5.38 -16.10 1.38
CA GLY A 51 -4.34 -15.14 1.80
C GLY A 51 -4.84 -13.77 2.26
N TRP A 52 -6.15 -13.56 2.48
CA TRP A 52 -6.67 -12.26 2.94
C TRP A 52 -6.13 -11.86 4.32
N VAL A 53 -6.34 -12.71 5.33
CA VAL A 53 -5.90 -12.47 6.71
C VAL A 53 -4.40 -12.12 6.79
N PRO A 54 -3.47 -12.92 6.24
CA PRO A 54 -2.04 -12.55 6.30
C PRO A 54 -1.70 -11.28 5.51
N SER A 55 -2.46 -10.95 4.46
CA SER A 55 -2.27 -9.71 3.68
C SER A 55 -2.67 -8.47 4.48
N VAL A 56 -3.79 -8.49 5.20
CA VAL A 56 -4.21 -7.36 6.05
C VAL A 56 -3.35 -7.23 7.29
N GLU A 57 -2.93 -8.34 7.90
CA GLU A 57 -1.98 -8.34 9.02
C GLU A 57 -0.64 -7.74 8.61
N SER A 58 -0.11 -8.12 7.45
CA SER A 58 1.11 -7.53 6.91
C SER A 58 0.94 -6.03 6.64
N ALA A 59 -0.26 -5.63 6.15
CA ALA A 59 -0.54 -4.22 5.86
C ALA A 59 -0.55 -3.40 7.15
N TYR A 60 -1.14 -3.93 8.22
CA TYR A 60 -1.13 -3.28 9.52
C TYR A 60 0.28 -3.21 10.11
N ARG A 61 1.03 -4.31 10.12
CA ARG A 61 2.38 -4.38 10.72
C ARG A 61 3.36 -3.40 10.09
N VAL A 62 3.29 -3.20 8.77
CA VAL A 62 4.15 -2.25 8.06
C VAL A 62 3.53 -0.84 8.06
N GLY A 63 2.26 -0.74 7.70
CA GLY A 63 1.57 0.54 7.54
C GLY A 63 1.43 1.33 8.83
N SER A 64 1.16 0.67 9.97
CA SER A 64 1.04 1.36 11.26
C SER A 64 2.34 2.06 11.68
N VAL A 65 3.49 1.41 11.48
CA VAL A 65 4.81 1.99 11.76
C VAL A 65 5.05 3.24 10.91
N VAL A 66 4.76 3.16 9.61
CA VAL A 66 4.91 4.28 8.68
C VAL A 66 3.98 5.44 9.05
N VAL A 67 2.72 5.17 9.35
CA VAL A 67 1.75 6.21 9.73
C VAL A 67 2.15 6.88 11.04
N HIS A 68 2.55 6.11 12.06
CA HIS A 68 3.02 6.68 13.32
C HIS A 68 4.24 7.57 13.13
N ASP A 69 5.19 7.16 12.28
CA ASP A 69 6.38 7.95 11.98
C ASP A 69 6.05 9.26 11.25
N ILE A 70 5.18 9.20 10.23
CA ILE A 70 4.74 10.38 9.48
C ILE A 70 4.02 11.38 10.39
N VAL A 71 3.12 10.90 11.25
CA VAL A 71 2.38 11.76 12.18
C VAL A 71 3.32 12.37 13.22
N ALA A 72 4.23 11.59 13.79
CA ALA A 72 5.16 12.06 14.81
C ALA A 72 6.19 13.06 14.27
N GLN A 73 6.61 12.91 13.00
CA GLN A 73 7.66 13.72 12.39
C GLN A 73 7.14 14.66 11.29
N TRP A 74 5.84 14.95 11.26
CA TRP A 74 5.22 15.72 10.17
C TRP A 74 5.95 17.03 9.90
N ASP A 75 6.00 17.93 10.88
CA ASP A 75 6.60 19.27 10.71
C ASP A 75 8.13 19.22 10.52
N ALA A 76 8.79 18.24 11.15
CA ALA A 76 10.24 18.11 11.12
C ALA A 76 10.76 17.55 9.78
N VAL A 77 10.04 16.61 9.17
CA VAL A 77 10.52 15.81 8.03
C VAL A 77 9.59 15.90 6.82
N TYR A 78 8.28 15.68 6.98
CA TYR A 78 7.38 15.41 5.85
C TYR A 78 6.63 16.62 5.31
N ALA A 79 6.45 17.68 6.11
CA ALA A 79 5.69 18.87 5.76
C ALA A 79 6.26 19.59 4.54
N LYS A 80 7.56 19.45 4.26
CA LYS A 80 8.23 20.03 3.07
C LYS A 80 8.05 19.19 1.79
N GLY A 81 7.45 18.01 1.91
CA GLY A 81 7.39 17.01 0.83
C GLY A 81 8.68 16.21 0.74
N VAL A 82 8.62 15.04 0.09
CA VAL A 82 9.83 14.25 -0.18
C VAL A 82 10.57 14.93 -1.33
N THR A 83 11.53 15.79 -1.02
CA THR A 83 12.41 16.37 -2.04
C THR A 83 13.31 15.25 -2.56
N GLY A 84 13.04 14.76 -3.77
CA GLY A 84 14.00 13.93 -4.48
C GLY A 84 15.34 14.66 -4.59
N LYS A 85 16.45 13.91 -4.57
CA LYS A 85 17.69 14.44 -5.14
C LYS A 85 17.48 14.77 -6.61
#